data_AF-A0A3D1S3Q9-F1
#
_entry.id   AF-A0A3D1S3Q9-F1
#
_cell.length_a   1.000
_cell.length_b   1.000
_cell.length_c   1.000
_cell.angle_alpha   90.00
_cell.angle_beta   90.00
_cell.angle_gamma   90.00
#
_symmetry.space_group_name_H-M   'P 1'
#
loop_
_entity.id
_entity.type
_entity.pdbx_description
1 polymer ?
#
loop_
_entity_poly.entity_id
_entity_poly.type
_entity_poly.pdbx_seq_one_letter_code
_entity_poly.pdbx_strand_id
1 'polypeptide(L)' 'MNPFVTIKEKTHQAIRDKAIENAQVRILLCERALEDFSEDELEIIVAEEERKIYSAIKEKGILAVLAVLGIGVFG' A
#
# COMPACT_ATOMS: atom_id res chain seq x y z
N MET A 1 16.61 -0.66 22.22
CA MET A 1 15.50 -0.71 21.25
C MET A 1 16.02 -1.32 19.96
N ASN A 2 15.33 -2.30 19.36
CA ASN A 2 15.83 -3.02 18.18
C ASN A 2 15.57 -2.19 16.91
N PRO A 3 16.60 -1.79 16.13
CA PRO A 3 16.43 -0.91 14.97
C PRO A 3 15.54 -1.52 13.87
N PHE A 4 15.52 -2.84 13.73
CA PHE A 4 14.70 -3.53 12.73
C PHE A 4 13.20 -3.45 13.04
N VAL A 5 12.84 -3.42 14.33
CA VAL A 5 11.43 -3.29 14.77
C VAL A 5 10.91 -1.90 14.42
N THR A 6 11.68 -0.86 14.72
CA THR A 6 11.32 0.53 14.41
C THR A 6 11.19 0.77 12.90
N ILE A 7 12.04 0.16 12.08
CA ILE A 7 11.92 0.27 10.61
C ILE A 7 10.64 -0.42 10.13
N LYS A 8 10.34 -1.62 10.63
CA LYS A 8 9.12 -2.35 10.28
C LYS A 8 7.87 -1.53 10.61
N GLU A 9 7.81 -0.96 11.80
CA GLU A 9 6.69 -0.13 12.26
C GLU A 9 6.53 1.14 11.42
N LYS A 10 7.63 1.84 11.13
CA LYS A 10 7.61 3.04 10.28
C LYS A 10 7.13 2.73 8.87
N THR A 11 7.60 1.63 8.28
CA THR A 11 7.15 1.20 6.94
C THR A 11 5.67 0.84 6.95
N HIS A 12 5.20 0.13 7.98
CA HIS A 12 3.79 -0.20 8.13
C HIS A 12 2.93 1.06 8.22
N GLN A 13 3.33 2.03 9.06
CA GLN A 13 2.63 3.30 9.18
C GLN A 13 2.59 4.05 7.86
N ALA A 14 3.72 4.14 7.15
CA ALA A 14 3.77 4.82 5.86
C ALA A 14 2.86 4.16 4.80
N ILE A 15 2.76 2.83 4.81
CA ILE A 15 1.84 2.10 3.92
C ILE A 15 0.38 2.41 4.28
N ARG A 16 0.05 2.42 5.57
CA ARG A 16 -1.30 2.76 6.04
C ARG A 16 -1.69 4.20 5.69
N ASP A 17 -0.81 5.17 5.94
CA ASP A 17 -1.04 6.57 5.60
C ASP A 17 -1.29 6.73 4.09
N LYS A 18 -0.48 6.05 3.27
CA LYS A 18 -0.65 6.04 1.81
C LYS A 18 -1.96 5.36 1.37
N ALA A 19 -2.36 4.29 2.05
CA ALA A 19 -3.61 3.61 1.77
C ALA A 19 -4.83 4.48 2.11
N ILE A 20 -4.78 5.25 3.20
CA ILE A 20 -5.80 6.22 3.57
C ILE A 20 -5.91 7.31 2.49
N GLU A 21 -4.80 7.88 2.02
CA GLU A 21 -4.82 8.85 0.92
C GLU A 21 -5.44 8.26 -0.36
N ASN A 22 -5.06 7.04 -0.74
CA ASN A 22 -5.61 6.37 -1.91
C ASN A 22 -7.11 6.10 -1.76
N ALA A 23 -7.55 5.67 -0.58
CA ALA A 23 -8.95 5.46 -0.25
C ALA A 23 -9.76 6.74 -0.40
N GLN A 24 -9.27 7.87 0.13
CA GLN A 24 -9.90 9.18 -0.01
C GLN A 24 -10.03 9.59 -1.47
N VAL A 25 -8.96 9.45 -2.25
CA VAL A 25 -8.98 9.75 -3.70
C VAL A 25 -9.99 8.85 -4.42
N ARG A 26 -10.04 7.56 -4.09
CA ARG A 26 -10.96 6.59 -4.70
C ARG A 26 -12.42 6.94 -4.41
N ILE A 27 -12.73 7.28 -3.16
CA ILE A 27 -14.08 7.70 -2.74
C ILE A 27 -14.50 8.98 -3.46
N LEU A 28 -13.60 9.97 -3.52
CA LEU A 28 -13.83 11.23 -4.23
C LEU A 28 -14.08 11.02 -5.72
N LEU A 29 -13.32 10.13 -6.38
CA LEU A 29 -13.51 9.78 -7.79
C LEU A 29 -14.85 9.09 -8.06
N CYS A 30 -15.47 8.49 -7.05
CA CYS A 30 -16.80 7.92 -7.13
C CYS A 30 -17.92 8.92 -6.81
N GLU A 31 -17.61 10.22 -6.70
CA GLU A 31 -18.56 11.28 -6.32
C GLU A 31 -19.25 11.03 -4.97
N ARG A 32 -18.56 10.32 -4.06
CA ARG A 32 -19.04 10.05 -2.70
C ARG A 32 -18.21 10.83 -1.69
N ALA A 33 -18.81 11.10 -0.54
CA ALA A 33 -18.16 11.72 0.60
C ALA A 33 -17.68 10.65 1.60
N LEU A 34 -16.70 10.96 2.44
CA LEU A 34 -16.21 10.01 3.46
C LEU A 34 -17.31 9.68 4.48
N GLU A 35 -18.19 10.64 4.73
CA GLU A 35 -19.31 10.56 5.65
C GLU A 35 -20.41 9.61 5.16
N ASP A 36 -20.38 9.22 3.88
CA ASP A 36 -21.31 8.24 3.30
C ASP A 36 -20.97 6.78 3.69
N PHE A 37 -19.91 6.56 4.46
CA PHE A 37 -19.41 5.24 4.84
C PHE A 37 -19.31 5.14 6.36
N SER A 38 -19.62 3.95 6.87
CA SER A 38 -19.31 3.58 8.25
C SER A 38 -17.80 3.40 8.46
N GLU A 39 -17.37 3.45 9.73
CA GLU A 39 -15.97 3.21 10.11
C GLU A 39 -15.48 1.83 9.63
N ASP A 40 -16.32 0.80 9.75
CA ASP A 40 -16.01 -0.55 9.28
C ASP A 40 -15.82 -0.60 7.76
N GLU A 41 -16.67 0.11 6.99
CA GLU A 41 -16.54 0.19 5.54
C GLU A 41 -15.27 0.93 5.11
N LEU A 42 -14.94 2.04 5.79
CA LEU A 42 -13.71 2.78 5.55
C LEU A 42 -12.48 1.91 5.85
N GLU A 43 -12.48 1.15 6.94
CA GLU A 43 -11.37 0.23 7.26
C GLU A 43 -11.23 -0.87 6.21
N ILE A 44 -12.33 -1.42 5.69
CA ILE A 44 -12.29 -2.40 4.59
C ILE A 44 -11.65 -1.79 3.34
N ILE A 45 -12.03 -0.56 3.00
CA ILE A 45 -11.49 0.18 1.85
C ILE A 45 -9.99 0.43 2.03
N VAL A 46 -9.58 0.94 3.19
CA VAL A 46 -8.17 1.21 3.51
C VAL A 46 -7.35 -0.09 3.50
N ALA A 47 -7.84 -1.16 4.11
CA ALA A 47 -7.18 -2.46 4.12
C ALA A 47 -7.01 -3.05 2.69
N GLU A 48 -7.95 -2.78 1.80
CA GLU A 48 -7.82 -3.15 0.38
C GLU A 48 -6.71 -2.36 -0.31
N GLU A 49 -6.61 -1.06 -0.08
CA GLU A 49 -5.55 -0.21 -0.61
C GLU A 49 -4.17 -0.59 -0.02
N GLU A 50 -4.08 -0.91 1.28
CA GLU A 50 -2.86 -1.44 1.89
C GLU A 50 -2.41 -2.72 1.18
N ARG A 51 -3.32 -3.68 0.93
CA ARG A 51 -3.01 -4.92 0.20
C ARG A 51 -2.47 -4.65 -1.20
N LYS A 52 -3.03 -3.66 -1.92
CA LYS A 52 -2.53 -3.26 -3.26
C LYS A 52 -1.10 -2.73 -3.17
N ILE A 53 -0.82 -1.87 -2.19
CA ILE A 53 0.53 -1.32 -1.98
C ILE A 53 1.53 -2.44 -1.65
N TYR A 54 1.18 -3.36 -0.74
CA TYR A 54 2.03 -4.52 -0.43
C TYR A 54 2.30 -5.38 -1.66
N SER A 55 1.28 -5.65 -2.48
CA SER A 55 1.43 -6.42 -3.70
C SER A 55 2.38 -5.71 -4.69
N ALA A 56 2.22 -4.40 -4.88
CA ALA A 56 3.07 -3.62 -5.76
C ALA A 56 4.54 -3.57 -5.28
N ILE A 57 4.76 -3.42 -3.97
CA ILE A 57 6.11 -3.47 -3.38
C ILE A 57 6.73 -4.85 -3.60
N LYS A 58 5.96 -5.93 -3.37
CA LYS A 58 6.44 -7.30 -3.57
C LYS A 58 6.80 -7.56 -5.03
N GLU A 59 5.93 -7.20 -5.96
CA GLU A 59 6.16 -7.38 -7.40
C GLU A 59 7.39 -6.60 -7.88
N LYS A 60 7.45 -5.30 -7.59
CA LYS A 60 8.60 -4.46 -7.94
C LYS A 60 9.89 -4.91 -7.24
N GLY A 61 9.79 -5.40 -6.01
CA GLY A 61 10.90 -5.97 -5.26
C GLY A 61 11.45 -7.24 -5.93
N ILE A 62 10.58 -8.15 -6.36
CA ILE A 62 10.96 -9.34 -7.12
C ILE A 62 11.64 -8.93 -8.44
N LEU A 63 11.04 -8.01 -9.19
CA LEU A 63 11.62 -7.50 -10.43
C LEU A 63 13.00 -6.87 -10.21
N ALA A 64 13.18 -6.10 -9.13
CA ALA A 64 14.48 -5.53 -8.76
C ALA A 64 15.52 -6.61 -8.44
N VAL A 65 15.14 -7.68 -7.71
CA VAL A 65 16.03 -8.81 -7.45
C VAL A 65 16.39 -9.53 -8.75
N LEU A 66 15.43 -9.82 -9.61
CA LEU A 66 15.67 -10.46 -10.90
C LEU A 66 16.62 -9.62 -11.78
N ALA A 67 16.46 -8.30 -11.80
CA ALA A 67 17.33 -7.38 -12.52
C ALA A 67 18.78 -7.44 -12.02
N VAL A 68 19.00 -7.45 -10.69
CA VAL A 68 20.32 -7.61 -10.09
C VAL A 68 20.96 -8.96 -10.44
N LEU A 69 20.14 -10.00 -10.55
CA LEU A 69 20.58 -11.35 -10.95
C LEU A 69 20.80 -11.50 -12.47
N GLY A 70 20.58 -10.44 -13.26
CA GLY A 70 20.70 -10.48 -14.72
C GLY A 70 19.60 -11.30 -15.42
N ILE A 71 18.51 -11.61 -14.71
CA ILE A 71 17.37 -12.35 -15.24
C ILE A 71 16.42 -11.34 -15.87
N GLY A 72 16.50 -11.22 -17.20
CA GLY A 72 15.50 -10.69 -18.13
C GLY A 72 14.64 -9.51 -17.63
N VAL A 73 15.14 -8.28 -17.79
CA VAL A 73 14.31 -7.05 -17.72
C VAL A 73 13.98 -6.49 -19.11
N PHE A 74 14.36 -7.20 -20.19
CA PHE A 74 13.98 -6.87 -21.56
C PHE A 74 13.68 -8.15 -22.34
N GLY A 75 12.39 -8.36 -22.57
CA GLY A 75 11.78 -9.31 -23.50
C GLY A 75 10.41 -8.77 -23.84
#